data_AF-A0A1G7QIV2-F1
#
_entry.id   AF-A0A1G7QIV2-F1
#
_cell.length_a   1.000
_cell.length_b   1.000
_cell.length_c   1.000
_cell.angle_alpha   90.00
_cell.angle_beta   90.00
_cell.angle_gamma   90.00
#
_symmetry.space_group_name_H-M   'P 1'
#
loop_
_entity.id
_entity.type
_entity.pdbx_description
1 polymer ?
#
loop_
_entity_poly.entity_id
_entity_poly.type
_entity_poly.pdbx_seq_one_letter_code
_entity_poly.pdbx_strand_id
1 'polypeptide(L)'
;MRRALPAALTAAALLLLPGCGGSDDGGAAAPSSSAAASPTGTAGGTAGADAAFCQQAQVALRANQQAVADAQADPAQLSSVLTQATDQLEAVTPPEAVAADWQTLVDAGRQLAQAVQGVDVTTPEGQQAVAGTLQQVGAAVGPASTRVQTYLADTCGIVPPPTATG
;
A
#
# COMPACT_ATOMS: atom_id res chain seq x y z
N MET A 1 15.03 -6.37 -43.84
CA MET A 1 13.90 -7.27 -44.11
C MET A 1 12.63 -6.59 -43.61
N ARG A 2 11.68 -6.30 -44.51
CA ARG A 2 10.35 -5.73 -44.19
C ARG A 2 9.38 -6.87 -43.89
N ARG A 3 8.67 -6.79 -42.77
CA ARG A 3 7.34 -7.37 -42.45
C ARG A 3 7.17 -7.32 -40.93
N ALA A 4 6.05 -6.96 -40.32
CA ALA A 4 4.84 -6.25 -40.69
C ALA A 4 4.15 -5.94 -39.34
N LEU A 5 3.65 -4.72 -39.13
CA LEU A 5 2.76 -4.43 -38.00
C LEU A 5 1.36 -5.04 -38.27
N PRO A 6 0.63 -5.46 -37.24
CA PRO A 6 -0.82 -5.33 -37.19
C PRO A 6 -1.23 -4.20 -36.24
N ALA A 7 -2.10 -3.35 -36.79
CA ALA A 7 -2.72 -2.20 -36.18
C ALA A 7 -3.84 -2.59 -35.18
N ALA A 8 -4.15 -1.61 -34.33
CA ALA A 8 -5.14 -1.55 -33.27
C ALA A 8 -6.54 -2.09 -33.61
N LEU A 9 -7.24 -2.58 -32.57
CA LEU A 9 -8.67 -2.33 -32.38
C LEU A 9 -9.06 -2.37 -30.89
N THR A 10 -9.73 -1.30 -30.52
CA THR A 10 -10.23 -0.84 -29.23
C THR A 10 -11.33 -1.73 -28.65
N ALA A 11 -11.27 -2.00 -27.35
CA ALA A 11 -12.45 -2.29 -26.53
C ALA A 11 -12.32 -1.56 -25.19
N ALA A 12 -12.93 -0.38 -25.12
CA ALA A 12 -13.14 0.36 -23.88
C ALA A 12 -14.16 -0.41 -23.04
N ALA A 13 -13.72 -1.01 -21.93
CA ALA A 13 -14.60 -1.48 -20.88
C ALA A 13 -14.76 -0.35 -19.86
N LEU A 14 -15.89 0.33 -19.94
CA LEU A 14 -16.34 1.35 -19.01
C LEU A 14 -16.47 0.72 -17.62
N LEU A 15 -15.62 1.15 -16.68
CA LEU A 15 -15.81 0.90 -15.26
C LEU A 15 -17.02 1.70 -14.79
N LEU A 16 -18.15 1.03 -14.56
CA LEU A 16 -19.35 1.63 -14.00
C LEU A 16 -19.10 1.97 -12.51
N LEU A 17 -18.99 3.27 -12.24
CA LEU A 17 -19.16 3.88 -10.93
C LEU A 17 -20.53 3.48 -10.33
N PRO A 18 -20.61 2.88 -9.12
CA PRO A 18 -21.80 2.98 -8.30
C PRO A 18 -21.86 4.40 -7.71
N GLY A 19 -22.23 5.36 -8.55
CA GLY A 19 -22.47 6.75 -8.19
C GLY A 19 -23.93 6.97 -7.84
N CYS A 20 -24.15 7.29 -6.58
CA CYS A 20 -25.41 7.70 -5.95
C CYS A 20 -26.03 8.95 -6.60
N GLY A 21 -27.35 8.94 -6.83
CA GLY A 21 -28.18 10.16 -6.71
C GLY A 21 -29.27 10.41 -7.76
N GLY A 22 -30.52 10.56 -7.30
CA GLY A 22 -31.52 11.47 -7.91
C GLY A 22 -32.80 10.82 -8.46
N SER A 23 -33.96 11.24 -7.92
CA SER A 23 -35.30 10.61 -7.95
C SER A 23 -36.22 10.92 -9.16
N ASP A 24 -37.27 10.08 -9.31
CA ASP A 24 -38.60 10.18 -9.98
C ASP A 24 -38.68 10.56 -11.49
N ASP A 25 -39.54 10.01 -12.37
CA ASP A 25 -40.92 9.53 -12.29
C ASP A 25 -41.23 8.61 -13.52
N GLY A 26 -42.13 7.63 -13.38
CA GLY A 26 -43.02 7.17 -14.48
C GLY A 26 -42.75 5.84 -15.21
N GLY A 27 -43.62 4.82 -14.98
CA GLY A 27 -44.07 3.93 -16.07
C GLY A 27 -43.97 2.39 -15.93
N ALA A 28 -44.93 1.80 -15.21
CA ALA A 28 -45.63 0.51 -15.46
C ALA A 28 -44.86 -0.81 -15.77
N ALA A 29 -44.82 -1.66 -14.73
CA ALA A 29 -45.22 -3.09 -14.68
C ALA A 29 -44.68 -4.13 -15.68
N ALA A 30 -43.87 -5.07 -15.18
CA ALA A 30 -44.27 -6.46 -14.98
C ALA A 30 -43.34 -7.17 -13.96
N PRO A 31 -43.87 -8.08 -13.12
CA PRO A 31 -43.13 -8.73 -12.04
C PRO A 31 -42.46 -10.02 -12.54
N SER A 32 -41.23 -10.26 -12.14
CA SER A 32 -40.69 -11.62 -12.06
C SER A 32 -39.65 -11.68 -10.95
N SER A 33 -40.01 -12.49 -9.97
CA SER A 33 -39.34 -12.77 -8.72
C SER A 33 -37.82 -12.86 -8.84
N SER A 34 -37.12 -12.03 -8.09
CA SER A 34 -35.74 -12.28 -7.67
C SER A 34 -35.55 -11.66 -6.30
N ALA A 35 -35.99 -12.40 -5.29
CA ALA A 35 -35.63 -12.21 -3.89
C ALA A 35 -35.56 -13.63 -3.28
N ALA A 36 -34.54 -14.04 -2.55
CA ALA A 36 -33.41 -13.32 -2.00
C ALA A 36 -32.25 -14.32 -1.87
N ALA A 37 -31.06 -13.91 -2.30
CA ALA A 37 -29.83 -14.41 -1.69
C ALA A 37 -29.23 -13.21 -0.96
N SER A 38 -29.71 -12.99 0.26
CA SER A 38 -28.96 -12.21 1.24
C SER A 38 -27.82 -13.11 1.73
N PRO A 39 -26.54 -12.81 1.46
CA PRO A 39 -25.59 -12.93 2.53
C PRO A 39 -25.87 -11.71 3.40
N THR A 40 -26.57 -11.93 4.51
CA THR A 40 -26.37 -11.09 5.69
C THR A 40 -24.91 -11.29 6.05
N GLY A 41 -24.03 -10.50 5.43
CA GLY A 41 -22.65 -10.37 5.84
C GLY A 41 -22.71 -9.75 7.22
N THR A 42 -22.56 -10.58 8.23
CA THR A 42 -22.26 -10.15 9.59
C THR A 42 -20.88 -9.49 9.58
N ALA A 43 -20.81 -8.27 9.05
CA ALA A 43 -19.68 -7.36 9.22
C ALA A 43 -19.96 -6.46 10.43
N GLY A 44 -20.31 -7.09 11.55
CA GLY A 44 -20.58 -6.41 12.81
C GLY A 44 -19.32 -6.36 13.65
N GLY A 45 -18.28 -5.64 13.21
CA GLY A 45 -17.05 -5.42 13.98
C GLY A 45 -15.83 -5.08 13.12
N THR A 46 -15.65 -5.76 11.99
CA THR A 46 -14.41 -5.69 11.20
C THR A 46 -14.40 -4.57 10.16
N ALA A 47 -15.51 -4.32 9.47
CA ALA A 47 -15.55 -3.31 8.39
C ALA A 47 -15.17 -1.88 8.85
N GLY A 48 -15.46 -1.53 10.11
CA GLY A 48 -15.05 -0.24 10.68
C GLY A 48 -13.56 -0.16 11.03
N ALA A 49 -13.01 -1.25 11.58
CA ALA A 49 -11.59 -1.35 11.91
C ALA A 49 -10.72 -1.40 10.64
N ASP A 50 -11.16 -2.16 9.64
CA ASP A 50 -10.50 -2.24 8.33
C ASP A 50 -10.50 -0.87 7.65
N ALA A 51 -11.62 -0.13 7.65
CA ALA A 51 -11.69 1.22 7.09
C ALA A 51 -10.74 2.22 7.79
N ALA A 52 -10.64 2.17 9.12
CA ALA A 52 -9.71 3.00 9.89
C ALA A 52 -8.24 2.64 9.56
N PHE A 53 -7.92 1.34 9.50
CA PHE A 53 -6.62 0.87 9.07
C PHE A 53 -6.28 1.34 7.66
N CYS A 54 -7.20 1.22 6.69
CA CYS A 54 -6.98 1.64 5.31
C CYS A 54 -6.64 3.14 5.22
N GLN A 55 -7.33 4.00 5.98
CA GLN A 55 -7.03 5.43 6.04
C GLN A 55 -5.65 5.70 6.65
N GLN A 56 -5.34 5.06 7.78
CA GLN A 56 -4.05 5.19 8.47
C GLN A 56 -2.89 4.69 7.60
N ALA A 57 -3.03 3.51 7.00
CA ALA A 57 -2.06 2.92 6.09
C ALA A 57 -1.81 3.84 4.88
N GLN A 58 -2.85 4.42 4.27
CA GLN A 58 -2.66 5.34 3.14
C GLN A 58 -1.88 6.60 3.52
N VAL A 59 -2.05 7.13 4.73
CA VAL A 59 -1.25 8.25 5.24
C VAL A 59 0.18 7.81 5.48
N ALA A 60 0.39 6.69 6.18
CA ALA A 60 1.71 6.17 6.51
C ALA A 60 2.52 5.80 5.25
N LEU A 61 1.91 5.15 4.25
CA LEU A 61 2.58 4.81 2.99
C LEU A 61 3.01 6.07 2.21
N ARG A 62 2.16 7.10 2.16
CA ARG A 62 2.54 8.38 1.50
C ARG A 62 3.68 9.08 2.23
N ALA A 63 3.62 9.12 3.56
CA ALA A 63 4.70 9.67 4.38
C ALA A 63 6.01 8.89 4.16
N ASN A 64 5.95 7.56 4.05
CA ASN A 64 7.12 6.73 3.79
C ASN A 64 7.70 6.95 2.38
N GLN A 65 6.86 7.07 1.36
CA GLN A 65 7.30 7.42 -0.01
C GLN A 65 7.97 8.80 -0.05
N GLN A 66 7.39 9.78 0.65
CA GLN A 66 7.95 11.12 0.74
C GLN A 66 9.28 11.11 1.50
N ALA A 67 9.37 10.35 2.58
CA ALA A 67 10.60 10.12 3.32
C ALA A 67 11.72 9.54 2.43
N VAL A 68 11.41 8.57 1.56
CA VAL A 68 12.38 8.05 0.59
C VAL A 68 12.83 9.14 -0.38
N ALA A 69 11.91 9.96 -0.90
CA ALA A 69 12.24 11.05 -1.81
C ALA A 69 13.10 12.14 -1.12
N ASP A 70 12.77 12.51 0.11
CA ASP A 70 13.50 13.50 0.91
C ASP A 70 14.91 12.99 1.24
N ALA A 71 15.06 11.71 1.60
CA ALA A 71 16.36 11.08 1.85
C ALA A 71 17.24 10.99 0.59
N GLN A 72 16.64 10.88 -0.61
CA GLN A 72 17.36 10.95 -1.88
C GLN A 72 17.82 12.38 -2.21
N ALA A 73 17.03 13.39 -1.82
CA ALA A 73 17.36 14.80 -2.04
C ALA A 73 18.44 15.28 -1.05
N ASP A 74 18.35 14.86 0.21
CA ASP A 74 19.31 15.20 1.27
C ASP A 74 19.62 13.98 2.15
N PRO A 75 20.74 13.27 1.86
CA PRO A 75 21.18 12.13 2.65
C PRO A 75 21.47 12.47 4.12
N ALA A 76 21.79 13.72 4.46
CA ALA A 76 22.05 14.10 5.85
C ALA A 76 20.77 14.05 6.72
N GLN A 77 19.58 14.12 6.10
CA GLN A 77 18.29 14.00 6.77
C GLN A 77 17.82 12.55 6.93
N LEU A 78 18.52 11.59 6.33
CA LEU A 78 18.07 10.21 6.20
C LEU A 78 17.72 9.58 7.56
N SER A 79 18.53 9.80 8.60
CA SER A 79 18.26 9.25 9.94
C SER A 79 16.97 9.80 10.58
N SER A 80 16.75 11.11 10.51
CA SER A 80 15.54 11.76 11.02
C SER A 80 14.30 11.31 10.24
N VAL A 81 14.43 11.26 8.92
CA VAL A 81 13.35 10.90 8.00
C VAL A 81 12.94 9.43 8.15
N LEU A 82 13.89 8.51 8.31
CA LEU A 82 13.58 7.09 8.60
C LEU A 82 12.93 6.89 9.97
N THR A 83 13.40 7.62 10.99
CA THR A 83 12.83 7.55 12.33
C THR A 83 11.36 7.97 12.28
N GLN A 84 11.09 9.13 11.69
CA GLN A 84 9.72 9.63 11.52
C GLN A 84 8.85 8.66 10.69
N ALA A 85 9.37 8.11 9.59
CA ALA A 85 8.62 7.15 8.78
C ALA A 85 8.28 5.86 9.54
N THR A 86 9.18 5.40 10.42
CA THR A 86 8.96 4.22 11.27
C THR A 86 7.93 4.50 12.35
N ASP A 87 8.00 5.66 13.02
CA ASP A 87 7.02 6.08 14.03
C ASP A 87 5.61 6.18 13.43
N GLN A 88 5.49 6.66 12.19
CA GLN A 88 4.20 6.71 11.48
C GLN A 88 3.63 5.31 11.20
N LEU A 89 4.48 4.34 10.86
CA LEU A 89 4.04 2.95 10.65
C LEU A 89 3.65 2.29 11.99
N GLU A 90 4.36 2.59 13.06
CA GLU A 90 4.08 2.07 14.41
C GLU A 90 2.77 2.62 14.99
N ALA A 91 2.39 3.84 14.61
CA ALA A 91 1.12 4.45 15.01
C ALA A 91 -0.12 3.80 14.34
N VAL A 92 0.06 3.03 13.27
CA VAL A 92 -1.03 2.32 12.59
C VAL A 92 -1.41 1.08 13.39
N THR A 93 -2.71 0.89 13.64
CA THR A 93 -3.22 -0.34 14.26
C THR A 93 -3.67 -1.31 13.17
N PRO A 94 -2.88 -2.36 12.84
CA PRO A 94 -3.25 -3.30 11.81
C PRO A 94 -4.35 -4.27 12.26
N PRO A 95 -5.24 -4.69 11.35
CA PRO A 95 -6.17 -5.78 11.62
C PRO A 95 -5.42 -7.10 11.79
N GLU A 96 -6.02 -8.03 12.53
CA GLU A 96 -5.42 -9.31 12.90
C GLU A 96 -4.88 -10.12 11.71
N ALA A 97 -5.53 -10.00 10.55
CA ALA A 97 -5.14 -10.67 9.31
C ALA A 97 -3.72 -10.29 8.80
N VAL A 98 -3.24 -9.08 9.11
CA VAL A 98 -1.93 -8.58 8.67
C VAL A 98 -1.06 -8.06 9.80
N ALA A 99 -1.49 -8.16 11.06
CA ALA A 99 -0.78 -7.59 12.21
C ALA A 99 0.67 -8.09 12.33
N ALA A 100 0.91 -9.39 12.14
CA ALA A 100 2.26 -9.96 12.20
C ALA A 100 3.15 -9.48 11.04
N ASP A 101 2.58 -9.35 9.84
CA ASP A 101 3.29 -8.87 8.67
C ASP A 101 3.60 -7.36 8.77
N TRP A 102 2.64 -6.58 9.27
CA TRP A 102 2.84 -5.18 9.57
C TRP A 102 3.94 -4.97 10.61
N GLN A 103 3.94 -5.75 11.69
CA GLN A 103 4.99 -5.70 12.71
C GLN A 103 6.37 -6.01 12.11
N THR A 104 6.44 -6.98 11.18
CA THR A 104 7.69 -7.28 10.45
C THR A 104 8.20 -6.07 9.67
N LEU A 105 7.30 -5.29 9.05
CA LEU A 105 7.66 -4.04 8.37
C LEU A 105 8.15 -2.96 9.33
N VAL A 106 7.48 -2.79 10.47
CA VAL A 106 7.88 -1.83 11.51
C VAL A 106 9.25 -2.18 12.08
N ASP A 107 9.49 -3.45 12.42
CA ASP A 107 10.75 -3.90 12.99
C ASP A 107 11.92 -3.73 12.01
N ALA A 108 11.67 -4.02 10.73
CA ALA A 108 12.60 -3.73 9.64
C ALA A 108 12.95 -2.23 9.54
N GLY A 109 11.94 -1.35 9.63
CA GLY A 109 12.12 0.10 9.68
C GLY A 109 12.98 0.53 10.87
N ARG A 110 12.70 -0.01 12.06
CA ARG A 110 13.50 0.27 13.27
C ARG A 110 14.94 -0.19 13.13
N GLN A 111 15.18 -1.39 12.59
CA GLN A 111 16.54 -1.89 12.34
C GLN A 111 17.31 -0.97 11.39
N LEU A 112 16.66 -0.51 10.32
CA LEU A 112 17.28 0.40 9.37
C LEU A 112 17.53 1.78 9.99
N ALA A 113 16.57 2.33 10.75
CA ALA A 113 16.73 3.58 11.50
C ALA A 113 17.88 3.50 12.50
N GLN A 114 18.03 2.38 13.21
CA GLN A 114 19.15 2.14 14.13
C GLN A 114 20.49 2.03 13.39
N ALA A 115 20.52 1.40 12.22
CA ALA A 115 21.75 1.26 11.45
C ALA A 115 22.27 2.59 10.88
N VAL A 116 21.40 3.58 10.69
CA VAL A 116 21.79 4.93 10.23
C VAL A 116 22.05 5.89 11.38
N GLN A 117 21.74 5.51 12.63
CA GLN A 117 22.02 6.35 13.80
C GLN A 117 23.53 6.46 14.04
N GLY A 118 24.04 7.69 14.00
CA GLY A 118 25.46 7.96 14.19
C GLY A 118 26.36 7.55 13.02
N VAL A 119 25.78 7.09 11.91
CA VAL A 119 26.51 6.81 10.66
C VAL A 119 26.48 8.04 9.77
N ASP A 120 27.67 8.47 9.32
CA ASP A 120 27.78 9.49 8.28
C ASP A 120 27.57 8.86 6.90
N VAL A 121 26.34 8.91 6.41
CA VAL A 121 25.93 8.36 5.11
C VAL A 121 26.48 9.14 3.91
N THR A 122 27.20 10.24 4.14
CA THR A 122 27.93 10.95 3.08
C THR A 122 29.30 10.33 2.79
N THR A 123 29.78 9.44 3.65
CA THR A 123 31.04 8.70 3.48
C THR A 123 30.82 7.34 2.78
N PRO A 124 31.84 6.80 2.07
CA PRO A 124 31.76 5.45 1.49
C PRO A 124 31.47 4.36 2.52
N GLU A 125 32.09 4.45 3.70
CA GLU A 125 31.91 3.50 4.79
C GLU A 125 30.46 3.53 5.31
N GLY A 126 29.89 4.74 5.47
CA GLY A 126 28.50 4.88 5.88
C GLY A 126 27.51 4.34 4.85
N GLN A 127 27.75 4.58 3.56
CA GLN A 127 26.92 4.03 2.48
C GLN A 127 26.96 2.49 2.46
N GLN A 128 28.13 1.89 2.69
CA GLN A 128 28.29 0.44 2.76
C GLN A 128 27.54 -0.16 3.97
N ALA A 129 27.60 0.49 5.13
CA ALA A 129 26.88 0.04 6.33
C ALA A 129 25.36 0.02 6.12
N VAL A 130 24.82 1.08 5.50
CA VAL A 130 23.39 1.17 5.17
C VAL A 130 23.00 0.14 4.11
N ALA A 131 23.79 -0.02 3.06
CA ALA A 131 23.53 -1.00 2.00
C ALA A 131 23.48 -2.45 2.54
N GLY A 132 24.43 -2.82 3.41
CA GLY A 132 24.44 -4.14 4.06
C GLY A 132 23.18 -4.38 4.89
N THR A 133 22.75 -3.37 5.65
CA THR A 133 21.51 -3.44 6.43
C THR A 133 20.28 -3.59 5.53
N LEU A 134 20.18 -2.80 4.46
CA LEU A 134 19.09 -2.89 3.49
C LEU A 134 18.98 -4.28 2.86
N GLN A 135 20.10 -4.91 2.53
CA GLN A 135 20.13 -6.27 1.98
C GLN A 135 19.61 -7.30 2.99
N GLN A 136 20.03 -7.19 4.25
CA GLN A 136 19.58 -8.09 5.32
C GLN A 136 18.09 -7.92 5.61
N VAL A 137 17.63 -6.67 5.72
CA VAL A 137 16.23 -6.33 6.01
C VAL A 137 15.32 -6.68 4.82
N GLY A 138 15.74 -6.38 3.59
CA GLY A 138 14.94 -6.64 2.39
C GLY A 138 14.59 -8.12 2.20
N ALA A 139 15.52 -9.03 2.52
CA ALA A 139 15.27 -10.46 2.47
C ALA A 139 14.22 -10.93 3.49
N ALA A 140 14.22 -10.34 4.70
CA ALA A 140 13.26 -10.66 5.75
C ALA A 140 11.86 -10.08 5.47
N VAL A 141 11.81 -8.93 4.82
CA VAL A 141 10.59 -8.15 4.61
C VAL A 141 9.77 -8.59 3.39
N GLY A 142 10.40 -9.13 2.35
CA GLY A 142 9.75 -9.44 1.07
C GLY A 142 8.39 -10.14 1.20
N PRO A 143 8.28 -11.29 1.90
CA PRO A 143 7.02 -12.00 2.06
C PRO A 143 5.95 -11.22 2.84
N ALA A 144 6.35 -10.52 3.92
CA ALA A 144 5.44 -9.72 4.74
C ALA A 144 4.91 -8.51 3.96
N SER A 145 5.78 -7.84 3.21
CA SER A 145 5.44 -6.74 2.33
C SER A 145 4.43 -7.17 1.27
N THR A 146 4.62 -8.32 0.62
CA THR A 146 3.66 -8.85 -0.34
C THR A 146 2.29 -9.10 0.29
N ARG A 147 2.23 -9.72 1.48
CA ARG A 147 0.96 -10.00 2.16
C ARG A 147 0.23 -8.71 2.57
N VAL A 148 0.94 -7.73 3.10
CA VAL A 148 0.37 -6.41 3.43
C VAL A 148 -0.13 -5.71 2.16
N GLN A 149 0.64 -5.72 1.08
CA GLN A 149 0.23 -5.12 -0.19
C GLN A 149 -1.02 -5.80 -0.79
N THR A 150 -1.08 -7.13 -0.77
CA THR A 150 -2.27 -7.88 -1.22
C THR A 150 -3.48 -7.50 -0.37
N TYR A 151 -3.33 -7.44 0.96
CA TYR A 151 -4.42 -7.04 1.83
C TYR A 151 -4.88 -5.59 1.57
N LEU A 152 -3.94 -4.66 1.39
CA LEU A 152 -4.25 -3.25 1.07
C LEU A 152 -4.94 -3.13 -0.30
N ALA A 153 -4.55 -3.94 -1.29
CA ALA A 153 -5.20 -3.95 -2.59
C ALA A 153 -6.62 -4.52 -2.51
N ASP A 154 -6.79 -5.70 -1.91
CA ASP A 154 -8.06 -6.44 -1.88
C ASP A 154 -9.08 -5.80 -0.92
N THR A 155 -8.62 -5.28 0.22
CA THR A 155 -9.49 -4.75 1.28
C THR A 155 -9.66 -3.24 1.20
N CYS A 156 -8.56 -2.51 0.91
CA CYS A 156 -8.56 -1.05 0.92
C CYS A 156 -8.68 -0.43 -0.49
N GLY A 157 -8.54 -1.22 -1.55
CA GLY A 157 -8.43 -0.69 -2.92
C GLY A 157 -7.15 0.13 -3.15
N ILE A 158 -6.14 -0.01 -2.27
CA ILE A 158 -4.86 0.70 -2.37
C ILE A 158 -3.92 -0.16 -3.20
N VAL A 159 -3.83 0.14 -4.49
CA VAL A 159 -2.88 -0.52 -5.39
C VAL A 159 -1.57 0.29 -5.38
N PRO A 160 -0.40 -0.32 -5.08
CA PRO A 160 0.86 0.37 -5.28
C PRO A 160 1.00 0.76 -6.77
N PRO A 161 1.70 1.87 -7.10
CA PRO A 161 1.97 2.18 -8.50
C PRO A 161 2.64 0.96 -9.15
N PRO A 162 2.31 0.63 -10.41
CA PRO A 162 2.95 -0.50 -11.07
C PRO A 162 4.46 -0.27 -11.02
N THR A 163 5.18 -1.16 -10.35
CA THR A 163 6.64 -1.19 -10.43
C THR A 163 6.97 -1.26 -11.91
N ALA A 164 7.61 -0.23 -12.44
CA ALA A 164 8.10 -0.25 -13.80
C ALA A 164 9.10 -1.40 -13.91
N THR A 165 8.64 -2.54 -14.40
CA THR A 165 9.49 -3.66 -14.79
C THR A 165 10.32 -3.16 -15.96
N GLY A 166 11.55 -2.74 -15.68
CA GLY A 166 12.57 -2.45 -16.68
C GLY A 166 13.02 -3.72 -17.40
#